data_AF-A0AAV4FDB2-F1
#
_entry.id   AF-A0AAV4FDB2-F1
#
_cell.length_a   1.000
_cell.length_b   1.000
_cell.length_c   1.000
_cell.angle_alpha   90.00
_cell.angle_beta   90.00
_cell.angle_gamma   90.00
#
_symmetry.space_group_name_H-M   'P 1'
#
loop_
_entity.id
_entity.type
_entity.pdbx_description
1 polymer ?
#
loop_
_entity_poly.entity_id
_entity_poly.type
_entity_poly.pdbx_seq_one_letter_code
_entity_poly.pdbx_strand_id
1 'polypeptide(L)'
;MAGVQNRYKIHQKDRLWRFKCSKDLYYSYITGDCSWHYHINRLGHTLHYNVSRAMAIVGWDGMYSSVVKDRKFKFFECGMQRVQNDN
;
A
#
# COMPACT_ATOMS: atom_id res chain seq x y z
N MET A 1 0.13 -11.76 -4.25
CA MET A 1 -0.54 -10.47 -3.96
C MET A 1 0.00 -9.88 -2.67
N ALA A 2 0.37 -8.60 -2.70
CA ALA A 2 0.75 -7.83 -1.52
C ALA A 2 -0.45 -7.05 -0.97
N GLY A 3 -0.33 -6.48 0.23
CA GLY A 3 -1.40 -5.69 0.83
C GLY A 3 -1.02 -5.07 2.17
N VAL A 4 -1.80 -4.09 2.58
CA VAL A 4 -1.64 -3.39 3.86
C VAL A 4 -3.00 -3.34 4.53
N GLN A 5 -3.01 -3.66 5.82
CA GLN A 5 -4.19 -3.51 6.66
C GLN A 5 -3.80 -2.79 7.93
N ASN A 6 -4.77 -2.15 8.56
CA ASN A 6 -4.58 -1.61 9.88
C ASN A 6 -5.79 -1.76 10.78
N ARG A 7 -5.55 -1.56 12.07
CA ARG A 7 -6.59 -1.39 13.07
C ARG A 7 -6.16 -0.33 14.08
N TYR A 8 -7.12 0.42 14.57
CA TYR A 8 -6.88 1.40 15.62
C TYR A 8 -6.78 0.70 16.99
N LYS A 9 -5.79 1.07 17.80
CA LYS A 9 -5.61 0.57 19.16
C LYS A 9 -5.84 1.70 20.16
N ILE A 10 -7.03 1.69 20.77
CA ILE A 10 -7.55 2.83 21.56
C ILE A 10 -6.63 3.27 22.70
N HIS A 11 -6.04 2.33 23.44
CA HIS A 11 -5.20 2.67 24.59
C HIS A 11 -3.89 3.37 24.20
N GLN A 12 -3.33 3.02 23.03
CA GLN A 12 -2.11 3.61 22.48
C GLN A 12 -2.41 4.84 21.63
N LYS A 13 -3.70 5.05 21.29
CA LYS A 13 -4.17 6.06 20.33
C LYS A 13 -3.40 6.02 18.99
N ASP A 14 -3.06 4.82 18.55
CA ASP A 14 -2.24 4.60 17.36
C ASP A 14 -2.78 3.47 16.48
N ARG A 15 -2.29 3.39 15.24
CA ARG A 15 -2.66 2.38 14.24
C ARG A 15 -1.63 1.25 14.25
N LEU A 16 -2.10 0.02 14.47
CA LEU A 16 -1.31 -1.18 14.26
C LEU A 16 -1.37 -1.58 12.79
N TRP A 17 -0.21 -1.81 12.19
CA TRP A 17 -0.07 -2.12 10.77
C TRP A 17 0.20 -3.61 10.55
N ARG A 18 -0.44 -4.18 9.53
CA ARG A 18 -0.20 -5.52 9.05
C ARG A 18 0.13 -5.47 7.57
N PHE A 19 1.29 -5.99 7.22
CA PHE A 19 1.77 -6.08 5.85
C PHE A 19 1.64 -7.52 5.36
N LYS A 20 1.13 -7.67 4.15
CA LYS A 20 1.16 -8.92 3.40
C LYS A 20 2.11 -8.73 2.22
N CYS A 21 3.19 -9.51 2.18
CA CYS A 21 4.12 -9.49 1.06
C CYS A 21 3.77 -10.60 0.06
N SER A 22 4.00 -10.38 -1.23
CA SER A 22 3.99 -11.45 -2.23
C SER A 22 5.30 -12.23 -2.21
N LYS A 23 5.22 -13.54 -2.39
CA LYS A 23 6.42 -14.41 -2.53
C LYS A 23 7.02 -14.35 -3.94
N ASP A 24 6.31 -13.76 -4.91
CA ASP A 24 6.58 -13.91 -6.34
C ASP A 24 7.53 -12.85 -6.93
N LEU A 25 8.14 -12.00 -6.10
CA LEU A 25 9.12 -10.99 -6.53
C LEU A 25 10.52 -11.62 -6.57
N TYR A 26 10.72 -12.56 -7.47
CA TYR A 26 12.07 -13.02 -7.81
C TYR A 26 12.80 -11.95 -8.64
N TYR A 27 14.13 -11.98 -8.68
CA TYR A 27 15.07 -11.03 -9.33
C TYR A 27 14.78 -10.64 -10.80
N SER A 28 13.69 -11.11 -11.39
CA SER A 28 13.32 -10.96 -12.80
C SER A 28 12.16 -9.99 -13.02
N TYR A 29 11.95 -8.98 -12.17
CA TYR A 29 10.92 -7.96 -12.41
C TYR A 29 11.49 -6.55 -12.41
N ILE A 30 11.05 -5.74 -13.36
CA ILE A 30 11.25 -4.29 -13.40
C ILE A 30 9.92 -3.60 -13.08
N THR A 31 9.99 -2.48 -12.36
CA THR A 31 8.82 -1.63 -12.09
C THR A 31 8.73 -0.51 -13.10
N GLY A 32 7.53 -0.26 -13.62
CA GLY A 32 7.20 0.81 -14.55
C GLY A 32 5.75 1.28 -14.34
N ASP A 33 5.29 2.25 -15.13
CA ASP A 33 3.90 2.75 -15.13
C ASP A 33 3.35 3.02 -13.71
N CYS A 34 3.92 4.03 -13.06
CA CYS A 34 3.63 4.31 -11.67
C CYS A 34 2.61 5.43 -11.49
N SER A 35 1.70 5.29 -10.54
CA SER A 35 0.72 6.33 -10.22
C SER A 35 0.28 6.31 -8.76
N TRP A 36 -0.19 7.45 -8.28
CA TRP A 36 -0.82 7.56 -6.97
C TRP A 36 -2.27 7.11 -7.06
N HIS A 37 -2.67 6.23 -6.16
CA HIS A 37 -4.08 5.95 -5.94
C HIS A 37 -4.74 7.07 -5.12
N TYR A 38 -6.07 7.09 -5.16
CA TYR A 38 -6.86 7.87 -4.22
C TYR A 38 -6.64 7.37 -2.77
N HIS A 39 -7.09 8.17 -1.80
CA HIS A 39 -7.06 7.75 -0.41
C HIS A 39 -7.92 6.51 -0.21
N ILE A 40 -7.29 5.44 0.30
CA ILE A 40 -7.91 4.12 0.46
C ILE A 40 -8.92 4.10 1.59
N ASN A 41 -8.62 4.80 2.69
CA ASN A 41 -9.52 4.91 3.83
C ASN A 41 -10.02 6.35 4.03
N ARG A 42 -11.15 6.46 4.73
CA ARG A 42 -11.62 7.72 5.30
C ARG A 42 -11.00 7.94 6.69
N LEU A 43 -11.00 9.19 7.15
CA LEU A 43 -10.66 9.52 8.54
C LEU A 43 -11.61 8.78 9.50
N GLY A 44 -11.09 8.26 10.61
CA GLY A 44 -11.79 7.43 11.59
C GLY A 44 -11.91 5.96 11.20
N HIS A 45 -11.61 5.58 9.95
CA HIS A 45 -11.82 4.22 9.46
C HIS A 45 -10.51 3.43 9.34
N THR A 46 -10.66 2.11 9.37
CA THR A 46 -9.59 1.16 9.10
C THR A 46 -9.20 1.20 7.63
N LEU A 47 -7.92 0.94 7.38
CA LEU A 47 -7.37 0.72 6.07
C LEU A 47 -7.34 -0.78 5.80
N HIS A 48 -7.93 -1.19 4.69
CA HIS A 48 -7.79 -2.53 4.14
C HIS A 48 -7.49 -2.39 2.66
N TYR A 49 -6.28 -2.74 2.27
CA TYR A 49 -5.81 -2.60 0.91
C TYR A 49 -5.15 -3.87 0.41
N ASN A 50 -5.54 -4.29 -0.80
CA ASN A 50 -4.89 -5.36 -1.53
C ASN A 50 -4.39 -4.81 -2.85
N VAL A 51 -3.13 -5.09 -3.14
CA VAL A 51 -2.48 -4.69 -4.38
C VAL A 51 -2.94 -5.62 -5.49
N SER A 52 -3.32 -5.05 -6.63
CA SER A 52 -3.67 -5.81 -7.82
C SER A 52 -2.53 -6.73 -8.27
N ARG A 53 -2.86 -7.79 -9.01
CA ARG A 53 -1.83 -8.68 -9.58
C ARG A 53 -0.93 -7.88 -10.51
N ALA A 54 0.37 -8.18 -10.49
CA ALA A 54 1.40 -7.46 -11.25
C ALA A 54 1.55 -5.96 -10.91
N MET A 55 1.12 -5.52 -9.71
CA MET A 55 1.47 -4.20 -9.17
C MET A 55 2.29 -4.35 -7.89
N ALA A 56 3.13 -3.36 -7.60
CA ALA A 56 3.87 -3.22 -6.34
C ALA A 56 3.54 -1.88 -5.68
N ILE A 57 3.39 -1.87 -4.36
CA ILE A 57 3.42 -0.63 -3.57
C ILE A 57 4.89 -0.20 -3.47
N VAL A 58 5.20 0.96 -4.02
CA VAL A 58 6.54 1.57 -4.00
C VAL A 58 6.56 2.89 -3.22
N GLY A 59 5.41 3.38 -2.78
CA GLY A 59 5.31 4.57 -1.95
C GLY A 59 4.04 4.61 -1.11
N TRP A 60 4.10 5.42 -0.06
CA TRP A 60 3.04 5.56 0.94
C TRP A 60 2.95 7.03 1.31
N ASP A 61 1.74 7.60 1.26
CA ASP A 61 1.48 8.94 1.79
C ASP A 61 0.26 8.97 2.70
N GLY A 62 0.27 9.88 3.68
CA GLY A 62 -0.75 10.01 4.70
C GLY A 62 -1.14 11.46 4.94
N MET A 63 -2.43 11.78 4.73
CA MET A 63 -2.99 13.09 5.04
C MET A 63 -3.58 13.10 6.45
N TYR A 64 -3.00 13.91 7.33
CA TYR A 64 -3.49 14.12 8.69
C TYR A 64 -4.61 15.16 8.77
N SER A 65 -5.58 14.93 9.66
CA SER A 65 -6.58 15.92 10.05
C SER A 65 -6.45 16.21 11.54
N SER A 66 -6.29 17.49 11.88
CA SER A 66 -6.29 17.95 13.29
C SER A 66 -7.67 17.90 13.93
N VAL A 67 -8.74 18.05 13.14
CA VAL A 67 -10.13 18.00 13.62
C VAL A 67 -10.50 16.58 14.07
N VAL A 68 -10.22 15.58 13.24
CA VAL A 68 -10.53 14.16 13.55
C VAL A 68 -9.38 13.50 14.33
N LYS A 69 -8.20 14.13 14.37
CA LYS A 69 -6.96 13.59 14.94
C LYS A 69 -6.59 12.23 14.37
N ASP A 70 -6.71 12.10 13.06
CA ASP A 70 -6.48 10.83 12.35
C ASP A 70 -5.89 11.06 10.96
N ARG A 71 -5.47 9.96 10.31
CA ARG A 71 -4.86 9.97 8.98
C ARG A 71 -5.65 9.09 8.01
N LYS A 72 -5.81 9.60 6.79
CA LYS A 72 -6.16 8.80 5.61
C LYS A 72 -4.93 8.57 4.76
N PHE A 73 -4.83 7.43 4.10
CA PHE A 73 -3.63 7.01 3.41
C PHE A 73 -3.89 6.68 1.95
N LYS A 74 -2.89 6.89 1.12
CA LYS A 74 -2.85 6.48 -0.29
C LYS A 74 -1.51 5.80 -0.59
N PHE A 75 -1.49 4.99 -1.65
CA PHE A 75 -0.31 4.26 -2.09
C PHE A 75 0.13 4.74 -3.47
N PHE A 76 1.44 4.76 -3.67
CA PHE A 76 2.05 4.89 -4.97
C PHE A 76 2.37 3.49 -5.46
N GLU A 77 1.82 3.12 -6.61
CA GLU A 77 1.96 1.79 -7.18
C GLU A 77 2.58 1.83 -8.54
N CYS A 78 3.38 0.82 -8.85
CA CYS A 78 3.97 0.59 -10.16
C CYS A 78 3.54 -0.77 -10.71
N GLY A 79 3.30 -0.82 -12.02
CA GLY A 79 3.25 -2.08 -12.76
C GLY A 79 4.57 -2.83 -12.65
N MET A 80 4.48 -4.14 -12.57
CA MET A 80 5.61 -5.06 -12.54
C MET A 80 5.61 -5.89 -13.81
N GLN A 81 6.70 -5.79 -14.57
CA GLN A 81 6.90 -6.57 -15.78
C GLN A 81 8.04 -7.54 -15.56
N ARG A 82 7.82 -8.79 -15.97
CA ARG A 82 8.86 -9.81 -15.86
C ARG A 82 9.89 -9.56 -16.95
N VAL A 83 11.15 -9.44 -16.57
CA VAL A 83 12.28 -9.45 -17.50
C VAL A 83 12.34 -10.84 -18.11
N GLN A 84 12.02 -10.94 -19.40
CA GLN A 84 12.31 -12.13 -20.20
C GLN A 84 13.77 -11.99 -20.65
N ASN A 85 14.58 -13.00 -20.35
CA ASN A 85 15.87 -13.12 -21.01
C ASN A 85 15.58 -13.65 -22.41
N ASP A 86 15.68 -12.78 -23.41
CA ASP A 86 15.77 -13.22 -24.79
C ASP A 86 17.15 -13.87 -24.96
N ASN A 87 17.15 -15.18 -25.25
CA ASN A 87 18.35 -15.93 -25.62
C ASN A 87 18.80 -15.54 -27.03
#